data_AF-A0A522J750-F1
#
_entry.id   AF-A0A522J750-F1
#
_cell.length_a   1.000
_cell.length_b   1.000
_cell.length_c   1.000
_cell.angle_alpha   90.00
_cell.angle_beta   90.00
_cell.angle_gamma   90.00
#
_symmetry.space_group_name_H-M   'P 1'
#
loop_
_entity.id
_entity.type
_entity.pdbx_description
1 polymer ?
#
loop_
_entity_poly.entity_id
_entity_poly.type
_entity_poly.pdbx_seq_one_letter_code
_entity_poly.pdbx_strand_id
1 'polypeptide(L)'
;MGGVPITLLFADGVSRRIEAQLGESVVSAAENAGLTLLTDCSNGQCGTCAASLVAGSLELGNYDKAVLPDSDRLNGAVLTCISRVTGPCVVEFPYDSSEALTEEAPPIDGCIATLEQVAAETMLLEIDVSDPVDFEPGQYVRLQPPGAEEWRSYSMASCSNARRLAFYVRLVDGGRFSTWLKESAQVGDGLEITEPHGSFFLRREPRP
;
A
#
# COMPACT_ATOMS: atom_id res chain seq x y z
N MET A 1 -6.85 28.27 -9.37
CA MET A 1 -7.78 27.23 -8.87
C MET A 1 -7.35 26.98 -7.44
N GLY A 2 -8.20 27.30 -6.46
CA GLY A 2 -7.81 27.26 -5.04
C GLY A 2 -7.86 25.84 -4.50
N GLY A 3 -6.83 25.45 -3.74
CA GLY A 3 -6.81 24.18 -3.02
C GLY A 3 -7.94 24.11 -1.98
N VAL A 4 -8.45 22.91 -1.76
CA VAL A 4 -9.40 22.59 -0.70
C VAL A 4 -8.59 22.25 0.55
N PRO A 5 -8.79 22.96 1.68
CA PRO A 5 -8.03 22.68 2.88
C PRO A 5 -8.53 21.39 3.55
N ILE A 6 -7.59 20.51 3.89
CA ILE A 6 -7.85 19.29 4.65
C ILE A 6 -7.04 19.35 5.94
N THR A 7 -7.64 18.93 7.05
CA THR A 7 -6.94 18.75 8.33
C THR A 7 -6.83 17.27 8.64
N LEU A 8 -5.61 16.79 8.84
CA LEU A 8 -5.29 15.44 9.28
C LEU A 8 -5.03 15.48 10.78
N LEU A 9 -5.79 14.71 11.55
CA LEU A 9 -5.62 14.54 13.00
C LEU A 9 -5.02 13.16 13.26
N PHE A 10 -4.01 13.08 14.12
CA PHE A 10 -3.35 11.83 14.50
C PHE A 10 -3.63 11.49 15.97
N ALA A 11 -3.41 10.23 16.35
CA ALA A 11 -3.74 9.72 17.69
C ALA A 11 -2.91 10.38 18.82
N ASP A 12 -1.71 10.88 18.50
CA ASP A 12 -0.85 11.68 19.37
C ASP A 12 -1.36 13.12 19.61
N GLY A 13 -2.48 13.50 19.00
CA GLY A 13 -3.09 14.83 19.06
C GLY A 13 -2.44 15.85 18.14
N VAL A 14 -1.47 15.45 17.31
CA VAL A 14 -0.89 16.33 16.29
C VAL A 14 -1.89 16.52 15.16
N SER A 15 -2.03 17.76 14.70
CA SER A 15 -2.83 18.09 13.53
C SER A 15 -1.95 18.65 12.42
N ARG A 16 -2.15 18.19 11.18
CA ARG A 16 -1.50 18.76 9.99
C ARG A 16 -2.54 19.29 9.02
N ARG A 17 -2.29 20.46 8.46
CA ARG A 17 -3.15 21.06 7.45
C ARG A 17 -2.47 21.01 6.10
N ILE A 18 -3.17 20.46 5.12
CA ILE A 18 -2.71 20.31 3.74
C ILE A 18 -3.73 20.92 2.78
N GLU A 19 -3.30 21.13 1.53
CA GLU A 19 -4.19 21.53 0.44
C GLU A 19 -4.34 20.38 -0.55
N ALA A 20 -5.58 20.08 -0.94
CA ALA A 20 -5.90 19.05 -1.93
C ALA A 20 -6.65 19.65 -3.12
N GLN A 21 -6.60 18.99 -4.26
CA GLN A 21 -7.44 19.31 -5.40
C GLN A 21 -8.80 18.61 -5.29
N LEU A 22 -9.86 19.24 -5.83
CA LEU A 22 -11.17 18.60 -5.92
C LEU A 22 -11.07 17.31 -6.75
N GLY A 23 -11.55 16.20 -6.19
CA GLY A 23 -11.52 14.87 -6.80
C GLY A 23 -10.24 14.07 -6.53
N GLU A 24 -9.21 14.68 -5.93
CA GLU A 24 -7.98 14.00 -5.51
C GLU A 24 -8.24 13.09 -4.30
N SER A 25 -7.44 12.03 -4.14
CA SER A 25 -7.53 11.17 -2.94
C SER A 25 -6.86 11.83 -1.74
N VAL A 26 -7.32 11.52 -0.52
CA VAL A 26 -6.71 12.05 0.70
C VAL A 26 -5.25 11.60 0.84
N VAL A 27 -4.92 10.36 0.42
CA VAL A 27 -3.55 9.84 0.42
C VAL A 27 -2.67 10.62 -0.55
N SER A 28 -3.11 10.81 -1.80
CA SER A 28 -2.34 11.56 -2.80
C SER A 28 -2.12 13.02 -2.39
N ALA A 29 -3.13 13.66 -1.79
CA ALA A 29 -2.97 15.02 -1.27
C ALA A 29 -1.96 15.09 -0.11
N ALA A 30 -1.92 14.07 0.75
CA ALA A 30 -0.95 13.97 1.83
C ALA A 30 0.47 13.74 1.27
N GLU A 31 0.64 12.84 0.31
CA GLU A 31 1.91 12.58 -0.40
C GLU A 31 2.45 13.86 -1.05
N ASN A 32 1.59 14.60 -1.75
CA ASN A 32 1.94 15.89 -2.36
C ASN A 32 2.37 16.96 -1.35
N ALA A 33 1.92 16.83 -0.09
CA ALA A 33 2.31 17.68 1.02
C ALA A 33 3.52 17.14 1.81
N GLY A 34 4.16 16.06 1.34
CA GLY A 34 5.31 15.42 1.99
C GLY A 34 4.95 14.56 3.19
N LEU A 35 3.75 13.98 3.21
CA LEU A 35 3.27 13.05 4.24
C LEU A 35 3.02 11.68 3.63
N THR A 36 3.51 10.63 4.29
CA THR A 36 3.31 9.24 3.88
C THR A 36 2.27 8.61 4.81
N LEU A 37 0.99 8.66 4.44
CA LEU A 37 -0.07 8.02 5.22
C LEU A 37 -0.03 6.50 5.05
N LEU A 38 -0.34 5.75 6.12
CA LEU A 38 -0.35 4.29 6.10
C LEU A 38 -1.35 3.78 5.05
N THR A 39 -0.83 3.22 3.95
CA THR A 39 -1.62 2.73 2.82
C THR A 39 -0.91 1.55 2.17
N ASP A 40 -1.63 0.45 1.96
CA ASP A 40 -1.03 -0.78 1.41
C ASP A 40 -1.45 -1.11 -0.03
N CYS A 41 -2.76 -1.18 -0.29
CA CYS A 41 -3.30 -1.61 -1.60
C CYS A 41 -3.60 -0.48 -2.57
N SER A 42 -3.78 0.75 -2.06
CA SER A 42 -4.29 1.92 -2.78
C SER A 42 -5.55 1.71 -3.64
N ASN A 43 -6.35 0.67 -3.37
CA ASN A 43 -7.52 0.30 -4.17
C ASN A 43 -8.74 -0.11 -3.34
N GLY A 44 -8.73 0.16 -2.02
CA GLY A 44 -9.87 -0.10 -1.12
C GLY A 44 -10.07 -1.57 -0.71
N GLN A 45 -9.04 -2.42 -0.82
CA GLN A 45 -9.15 -3.87 -0.52
C GLN A 45 -8.43 -4.33 0.76
N CYS A 46 -7.53 -3.52 1.34
CA CYS A 46 -6.75 -3.93 2.53
C CYS A 46 -7.25 -3.37 3.86
N GLY A 47 -7.85 -2.18 3.87
CA GLY A 47 -8.28 -1.49 5.09
C GLY A 47 -7.18 -0.73 5.83
N THR A 48 -5.91 -0.81 5.45
CA THR A 48 -4.79 -0.13 6.13
C THR A 48 -4.96 1.39 6.19
N CYS A 49 -5.52 1.97 5.14
CA CYS A 49 -5.83 3.41 5.06
C CYS A 49 -7.13 3.83 5.78
N ALA A 50 -7.65 2.98 6.68
CA ALA A 50 -8.85 3.28 7.43
C ALA A 50 -8.63 4.49 8.35
N ALA A 51 -9.55 5.44 8.28
CA ALA A 51 -9.57 6.65 9.07
C ALA A 51 -11.01 7.05 9.37
N SER A 52 -11.21 8.07 10.20
CA SER A 52 -12.53 8.60 10.54
C SER A 52 -12.72 10.00 9.98
N LEU A 53 -13.82 10.23 9.25
CA LEU A 53 -14.22 11.56 8.81
C LEU A 53 -14.93 12.28 9.97
N VAL A 54 -14.23 13.23 10.59
CA VAL A 54 -14.75 14.00 11.74
C VAL A 54 -15.65 15.15 11.28
N ALA A 55 -15.29 15.80 10.17
CA ALA A 55 -16.05 16.91 9.62
C ALA A 55 -15.82 17.08 8.11
N GLY A 56 -16.81 17.62 7.41
CA GLY A 56 -16.71 17.93 5.98
C GLY A 56 -17.29 16.87 5.07
N SER A 57 -16.81 16.83 3.82
CA SER A 57 -17.33 15.93 2.79
C SER A 57 -16.22 15.25 1.99
N LEU A 58 -16.30 13.93 1.93
CA LEU A 58 -15.50 13.07 1.07
C LEU A 58 -16.45 12.16 0.27
N GLU A 59 -16.05 11.79 -0.94
CA GLU A 59 -16.76 10.81 -1.75
C GLU A 59 -15.95 9.51 -1.77
N LEU A 60 -16.50 8.46 -1.16
CA LEU A 60 -15.83 7.16 -1.10
C LEU A 60 -15.98 6.45 -2.46
N GLY A 61 -14.85 6.06 -3.06
CA GLY A 61 -14.83 5.26 -4.28
C GLY A 61 -15.35 3.83 -4.10
N ASN A 62 -15.15 2.98 -5.11
CA ASN A 62 -15.50 1.55 -4.99
C ASN A 62 -14.54 0.84 -4.02
N TYR A 63 -15.09 0.01 -3.13
CA TYR A 63 -14.35 -0.80 -2.17
C TYR A 63 -15.04 -2.14 -1.93
N ASP A 64 -14.32 -3.07 -1.30
CA ASP A 64 -14.90 -4.33 -0.85
C ASP A 64 -15.60 -4.13 0.51
N LYS A 65 -16.89 -4.47 0.60
CA LYS A 65 -17.67 -4.39 1.84
C LYS A 65 -17.14 -5.29 2.95
N ALA A 66 -16.33 -6.29 2.63
CA ALA A 66 -15.64 -7.11 3.63
C ALA A 66 -14.60 -6.31 4.42
N VAL A 67 -14.07 -5.23 3.83
CA VAL A 67 -12.99 -4.40 4.40
C VAL A 67 -13.53 -3.24 5.23
N LEU A 68 -14.63 -2.64 4.78
CA LEU A 68 -15.33 -1.59 5.51
C LEU A 68 -16.82 -1.95 5.64
N PRO A 69 -17.23 -2.54 6.77
CA PRO A 69 -18.62 -2.87 7.02
C PRO A 69 -19.49 -1.62 7.07
N ASP A 70 -20.78 -1.78 6.72
CA ASP A 70 -21.74 -0.67 6.77
C ASP A 70 -21.87 -0.05 8.18
N SER A 71 -21.62 -0.83 9.25
CA SER A 71 -21.61 -0.33 10.64
C SER A 71 -20.55 0.73 10.86
N ASP A 72 -19.34 0.50 10.33
CA ASP A 72 -18.19 1.37 10.58
C ASP A 72 -18.30 2.62 9.72
N ARG A 73 -18.78 2.47 8.48
CA ARG A 73 -19.11 3.58 7.60
C ARG A 73 -20.16 4.52 8.21
N LEU A 74 -21.18 3.97 8.88
CA LEU A 74 -22.19 4.77 9.57
C LEU A 74 -21.61 5.57 10.75
N ASN A 75 -20.52 5.09 11.35
CA ASN A 75 -19.77 5.79 12.39
C ASN A 75 -18.74 6.78 11.83
N GLY A 76 -18.73 7.01 10.51
CA GLY A 76 -17.83 7.95 9.86
C GLY A 76 -16.49 7.36 9.40
N ALA A 77 -16.30 6.03 9.46
CA ALA A 77 -15.10 5.41 8.94
C ALA A 77 -15.04 5.52 7.40
N VAL A 78 -13.85 5.83 6.89
CA VAL A 78 -13.54 6.04 5.48
C VAL A 78 -12.22 5.36 5.12
N LEU A 79 -12.01 5.07 3.83
CA LEU A 79 -10.74 4.56 3.30
C LEU A 79 -10.05 5.69 2.54
N THR A 80 -9.00 6.28 3.10
CA THR A 80 -8.39 7.52 2.57
C THR A 80 -7.76 7.33 1.19
N CYS A 81 -7.33 6.11 0.83
CA CYS A 81 -6.74 5.82 -0.48
C CYS A 81 -7.71 5.92 -1.66
N ILE A 82 -9.02 5.80 -1.41
CA ILE A 82 -10.08 5.89 -2.43
C ILE A 82 -11.12 6.98 -2.11
N SER A 83 -10.94 7.71 -1.00
CA SER A 83 -11.82 8.81 -0.61
C SER A 83 -11.40 10.07 -1.36
N ARG A 84 -12.27 10.54 -2.25
CA ARG A 84 -12.05 11.73 -3.06
C ARG A 84 -12.53 12.98 -2.35
N VAL A 85 -11.73 14.03 -2.45
CA VAL A 85 -11.99 15.31 -1.78
C VAL A 85 -13.05 16.08 -2.56
N THR A 86 -14.21 16.33 -1.95
CA THR A 86 -15.30 17.12 -2.56
C THR A 86 -15.50 18.48 -1.90
N GLY A 87 -14.88 18.69 -0.73
CA GLY A 87 -14.93 19.93 0.02
C GLY A 87 -13.98 19.90 1.24
N PRO A 88 -13.89 21.01 2.01
CA PRO A 88 -13.03 21.08 3.18
C PRO A 88 -13.40 19.99 4.18
N CYS A 89 -12.41 19.26 4.69
CA CYS A 89 -12.66 18.14 5.60
C CYS A 89 -11.59 17.98 6.69
N VAL A 90 -11.96 17.23 7.72
CA VAL A 90 -11.14 16.85 8.85
C VAL A 90 -11.16 15.33 8.98
N VAL A 91 -10.00 14.70 8.86
CA VAL A 91 -9.84 13.24 8.88
C VAL A 91 -8.94 12.86 10.06
N GLU A 92 -9.39 11.93 10.88
CA GLU A 92 -8.68 11.42 12.04
C GLU A 92 -8.14 10.01 11.79
N PHE A 93 -6.85 9.83 12.05
CA PHE A 93 -6.12 8.58 11.88
C PHE A 93 -5.92 7.88 13.24
N PRO A 94 -6.04 6.54 13.28
CA PRO A 94 -5.91 5.77 14.52
C PRO A 94 -4.45 5.52 14.95
N TYR A 95 -3.50 6.28 14.40
CA TYR A 95 -2.06 6.09 14.56
C TYR A 95 -1.34 7.44 14.73
N ASP A 96 -0.09 7.42 15.18
CA ASP A 96 0.65 8.62 15.58
C ASP A 96 1.22 9.36 14.37
N SER A 97 1.43 10.67 14.48
CA SER A 97 1.91 11.48 13.35
C SER A 97 3.31 11.07 12.87
N SER A 98 4.13 10.46 13.75
CA SER A 98 5.44 9.91 13.36
C SER A 98 5.31 8.81 12.31
N GLU A 99 4.26 8.00 12.35
CA GLU A 99 4.03 6.93 11.36
C GLU A 99 3.57 7.49 10.00
N ALA A 100 3.05 8.72 9.99
CA ALA A 100 2.68 9.45 8.78
C ALA A 100 3.85 10.20 8.11
N LEU A 101 5.02 10.20 8.76
CA LEU A 101 6.16 11.09 8.46
C LEU A 101 7.44 10.33 8.18
N THR A 102 7.44 9.02 8.31
CA THR A 102 8.59 8.20 7.96
C THR A 102 8.85 8.40 6.47
N GLU A 103 9.99 9.00 6.14
CA GLU A 103 10.50 9.01 4.77
C GLU A 103 10.56 7.54 4.32
N GLU A 104 9.82 7.17 3.27
CA GLU A 104 9.92 5.82 2.71
C GLU A 104 11.39 5.58 2.37
N ALA A 105 11.95 4.46 2.84
CA ALA A 105 13.31 4.11 2.50
C ALA A 105 13.46 4.08 0.96
N PRO A 106 14.62 4.48 0.40
CA PRO A 106 14.84 4.40 -1.03
C PRO A 106 14.60 2.96 -1.52
N PRO A 107 14.00 2.77 -2.71
CA PRO A 107 13.76 1.44 -3.25
C PRO A 107 15.05 0.61 -3.31
N ILE A 108 14.89 -0.68 -3.08
CA ILE A 108 15.93 -1.70 -3.17
C ILE A 108 15.92 -2.25 -4.59
N ASP A 109 17.08 -2.23 -5.24
CA ASP A 109 17.26 -2.86 -6.54
C ASP A 109 17.17 -4.39 -6.43
N GLY A 110 16.30 -4.98 -7.27
CA GLY A 110 16.11 -6.41 -7.39
C GLY A 110 16.38 -6.91 -8.81
N CYS A 111 16.72 -8.19 -8.94
CA CYS A 111 16.89 -8.88 -10.22
C CYS A 111 16.09 -10.18 -10.22
N ILE A 112 15.32 -10.43 -11.29
CA ILE A 112 14.53 -11.66 -11.41
C ILE A 112 15.47 -12.86 -11.49
N ALA A 113 15.46 -13.69 -10.45
CA ALA A 113 16.27 -14.89 -10.35
C ALA A 113 15.55 -16.11 -10.94
N THR A 114 14.22 -16.19 -10.79
CA THR A 114 13.40 -17.29 -11.30
C THR A 114 12.01 -16.81 -11.66
N LEU A 115 11.49 -17.33 -12.77
CA LEU A 115 10.13 -17.12 -13.24
C LEU A 115 9.57 -18.47 -13.70
N GLU A 116 8.65 -19.04 -12.93
CA GLU A 116 8.10 -20.37 -13.21
C GLU A 116 6.57 -20.40 -13.03
N GLN A 117 5.85 -20.87 -14.05
CA GLN A 117 4.40 -21.06 -13.93
C GLN A 117 4.10 -22.37 -13.18
N VAL A 118 3.85 -22.26 -11.89
CA VAL A 118 3.61 -23.41 -10.98
C VAL A 118 2.16 -23.89 -10.97
N ALA A 119 1.21 -23.08 -11.44
CA ALA A 119 -0.19 -23.47 -11.66
C ALA A 119 -0.84 -22.65 -12.79
N ALA A 120 -2.05 -23.04 -13.20
CA ALA A 120 -2.76 -22.41 -14.33
C ALA A 120 -2.84 -20.87 -14.22
N GLU A 121 -3.09 -20.36 -13.01
CA GLU A 121 -3.16 -18.92 -12.73
C GLU A 121 -2.10 -18.47 -11.71
N THR A 122 -1.00 -19.20 -11.52
CA THR A 122 0.00 -18.86 -10.49
C THR A 122 1.41 -18.93 -11.04
N MET A 123 2.15 -17.84 -10.86
CA MET A 123 3.56 -17.72 -11.17
C MET A 123 4.37 -17.66 -9.88
N LEU A 124 5.39 -18.50 -9.77
CA LEU A 124 6.49 -18.31 -8.84
C LEU A 124 7.44 -17.27 -9.43
N LEU A 125 7.64 -16.19 -8.69
CA LEU A 125 8.62 -15.15 -8.99
C LEU A 125 9.63 -15.13 -7.83
N GLU A 126 10.90 -15.39 -8.13
CA GLU A 126 11.99 -15.19 -7.18
C GLU A 126 12.86 -14.02 -7.62
N ILE A 127 13.24 -13.17 -6.66
CA ILE A 127 14.01 -11.95 -6.90
C ILE A 127 15.22 -11.94 -5.98
N ASP A 128 16.41 -11.78 -6.56
CA ASP A 128 17.64 -11.55 -5.82
C ASP A 128 17.83 -10.05 -5.56
N VAL A 129 18.14 -9.68 -4.33
CA VAL A 129 18.41 -8.30 -3.87
C VAL A 129 19.85 -8.16 -3.34
N SER A 130 20.37 -6.94 -3.32
CA SER A 130 21.75 -6.66 -2.87
C SER A 130 21.97 -7.02 -1.40
N ASP A 131 21.04 -6.63 -0.55
CA ASP A 131 21.11 -6.78 0.90
C ASP A 131 19.98 -7.66 1.42
N PRO A 132 20.21 -8.45 2.49
CA PRO A 132 19.14 -9.25 3.08
C PRO A 132 17.99 -8.36 3.55
N VAL A 133 16.76 -8.75 3.24
CA VAL A 133 15.56 -8.03 3.69
C VAL A 133 15.01 -8.72 4.92
N ASP A 134 14.93 -8.00 6.03
CA ASP A 134 14.34 -8.47 7.29
C ASP A 134 12.86 -8.06 7.36
N PHE A 135 11.97 -9.03 7.56
CA PHE A 135 10.53 -8.86 7.62
C PHE A 135 9.88 -9.89 8.53
N GLU A 136 8.68 -9.60 9.02
CA GLU A 136 7.89 -10.55 9.79
C GLU A 136 6.97 -11.38 8.85
N PRO A 137 6.83 -12.71 9.07
CA PRO A 137 5.95 -13.54 8.26
C PRO A 137 4.52 -13.01 8.20
N GLY A 138 4.04 -12.72 6.98
CA GLY A 138 2.75 -12.07 6.72
C GLY A 138 2.89 -10.69 6.08
N GLN A 139 4.06 -10.05 6.24
CA GLN A 139 4.38 -8.79 5.56
C GLN A 139 4.53 -8.96 4.05
N TYR A 140 4.50 -7.83 3.36
CA TYR A 140 4.56 -7.76 1.90
C TYR A 140 5.49 -6.62 1.46
N VAL A 141 5.96 -6.66 0.22
CA VAL A 141 6.68 -5.53 -0.41
C VAL A 141 5.93 -5.07 -1.64
N ARG A 142 6.22 -3.87 -2.11
CA ARG A 142 5.73 -3.39 -3.39
C ARG A 142 6.80 -3.60 -4.45
N LEU A 143 6.39 -4.11 -5.60
CA LEU A 143 7.23 -4.36 -6.76
C LEU A 143 6.89 -3.37 -7.87
N GLN A 144 7.91 -2.80 -8.51
CA GLN A 144 7.76 -1.97 -9.70
C GLN A 144 8.69 -2.45 -10.82
N PRO A 145 8.12 -2.97 -11.92
CA PRO A 145 8.90 -3.30 -13.11
C PRO A 145 9.53 -2.06 -13.77
N PRO A 146 10.63 -2.22 -14.52
CA PRO A 146 11.24 -1.12 -15.25
C PRO A 146 10.26 -0.43 -16.19
N GLY A 147 10.12 0.90 -16.06
CA GLY A 147 9.23 1.70 -16.89
C GLY A 147 7.73 1.56 -16.57
N ALA A 148 7.36 0.80 -15.54
CA ALA A 148 5.99 0.79 -15.03
C ALA A 148 5.76 2.01 -14.14
N GLU A 149 4.63 2.69 -14.29
CA GLU A 149 4.25 3.83 -13.43
C GLU A 149 3.68 3.38 -12.09
N GLU A 150 3.19 2.14 -12.00
CA GLU A 150 2.43 1.68 -10.86
C GLU A 150 3.15 0.57 -10.08
N TRP A 151 3.11 0.69 -8.77
CA TRP A 151 3.58 -0.32 -7.81
C TRP A 151 2.52 -1.40 -7.55
N ARG A 152 2.95 -2.62 -7.22
CA ARG A 152 2.07 -3.73 -6.83
C ARG A 152 2.55 -4.48 -5.60
N SER A 153 1.64 -4.68 -4.66
CA SER A 153 1.89 -5.31 -3.36
C SER A 153 1.87 -6.84 -3.47
N TYR A 154 2.94 -7.50 -3.02
CA TYR A 154 3.05 -8.96 -2.99
C TYR A 154 3.69 -9.44 -1.68
N SER A 155 3.05 -10.41 -1.03
CA SER A 155 3.52 -11.00 0.22
C SER A 155 4.71 -11.93 -0.02
N MET A 156 5.73 -11.84 0.83
CA MET A 156 6.89 -12.71 0.77
C MET A 156 6.53 -14.12 1.23
N ALA A 157 6.91 -15.12 0.43
CA ALA A 157 6.81 -16.55 0.71
C ALA A 157 8.18 -17.18 1.08
N SER A 158 9.24 -16.38 1.13
CA SER A 158 10.57 -16.77 1.59
C SER A 158 10.72 -16.60 3.11
N CYS A 159 11.85 -17.05 3.68
CA CYS A 159 12.23 -16.72 5.05
C CYS A 159 12.71 -15.28 5.17
N SER A 160 12.55 -14.68 6.35
CA SER A 160 13.14 -13.38 6.68
C SER A 160 14.67 -13.40 6.63
N ASN A 161 15.27 -12.22 6.48
CA ASN A 161 16.71 -11.99 6.42
C ASN A 161 17.36 -12.77 5.27
N ALA A 162 16.66 -12.81 4.14
CA ALA A 162 17.07 -13.49 2.92
C ALA A 162 17.39 -12.48 1.81
N ARG A 163 18.36 -12.83 0.96
CA ARG A 163 18.66 -12.09 -0.27
C ARG A 163 17.84 -12.55 -1.47
N ARG A 164 17.15 -13.69 -1.35
CA ARG A 164 16.24 -14.20 -2.35
C ARG A 164 14.83 -14.16 -1.79
N LEU A 165 14.01 -13.30 -2.37
CA LEU A 165 12.60 -13.16 -2.01
C LEU A 165 11.77 -13.98 -2.99
N ALA A 166 10.84 -14.78 -2.46
CA ALA A 166 9.95 -15.62 -3.26
C ALA A 166 8.51 -15.09 -3.17
N PHE A 167 7.81 -15.07 -4.29
CA PHE A 167 6.43 -14.59 -4.40
C PHE A 167 5.59 -15.55 -5.24
N TYR A 168 4.37 -15.83 -4.78
CA TYR A 168 3.36 -16.55 -5.57
C TYR A 168 2.34 -15.55 -6.10
N VAL A 169 2.51 -15.16 -7.35
CA VAL A 169 1.68 -14.14 -7.99
C VAL A 169 0.53 -14.81 -8.73
N ARG A 170 -0.70 -14.48 -8.34
CA ARG A 170 -1.88 -14.84 -9.13
C ARG A 170 -1.91 -14.01 -10.41
N LEU A 171 -2.08 -14.68 -11.55
CA LEU A 171 -2.19 -14.04 -12.85
C LEU A 171 -3.63 -13.63 -13.09
N VAL A 172 -3.87 -12.34 -13.28
CA VAL A 172 -5.19 -11.76 -13.55
C VAL A 172 -5.26 -11.34 -15.02
N ASP A 173 -6.28 -11.79 -15.74
CA ASP A 173 -6.47 -11.43 -17.15
C ASP A 173 -6.69 -9.92 -17.31
N GLY A 174 -5.92 -9.31 -18.22
CA GLY A 174 -5.91 -7.85 -18.43
C GLY A 174 -5.20 -7.05 -17.34
N GLY A 175 -4.65 -7.68 -16.30
CA GLY A 175 -3.88 -6.99 -15.26
C GLY A 175 -2.49 -6.59 -15.75
N ARG A 176 -2.16 -5.30 -15.68
CA ARG A 176 -0.86 -4.74 -16.18
C ARG A 176 0.37 -5.56 -15.75
N PHE A 177 0.48 -5.85 -14.44
CA PHE A 177 1.61 -6.60 -13.90
C PHE A 177 1.58 -8.08 -14.30
N SER A 178 0.39 -8.71 -14.34
CA SER A 178 0.23 -10.09 -14.79
C SER A 178 0.56 -10.27 -16.27
N THR A 179 0.18 -9.31 -17.11
CA THR A 179 0.57 -9.28 -18.54
C THR A 179 2.07 -9.12 -18.69
N TRP A 180 2.69 -8.19 -17.96
CA TRP A 180 4.14 -8.03 -17.98
C TRP A 180 4.88 -9.31 -17.56
N LEU A 181 4.46 -9.96 -16.46
CA LEU A 181 5.05 -11.23 -16.02
C LEU A 181 4.92 -12.35 -17.06
N LYS A 182 3.80 -12.40 -17.79
CA LYS A 182 3.55 -13.45 -18.80
C LYS A 182 4.30 -13.22 -20.11
N GLU A 183 4.39 -11.97 -20.55
CA GLU A 183 4.75 -11.65 -21.93
C GLU A 183 6.10 -10.96 -22.09
N SER A 184 6.63 -10.32 -21.03
CA SER A 184 7.80 -9.44 -21.12
C SER A 184 8.91 -9.78 -20.14
N ALA A 185 8.58 -10.16 -18.91
CA ALA A 185 9.56 -10.43 -17.86
C ALA A 185 10.46 -11.63 -18.19
N GLN A 186 11.76 -11.47 -17.97
CA GLN A 186 12.77 -12.51 -18.15
C GLN A 186 13.68 -12.62 -16.92
N VAL A 187 14.23 -13.81 -16.71
CA VAL A 187 15.29 -14.00 -15.70
C VAL A 187 16.48 -13.10 -16.07
N GLY A 188 16.95 -12.34 -15.09
CA GLY A 188 17.99 -11.32 -15.25
C GLY A 188 17.45 -9.89 -15.39
N ASP A 189 16.15 -9.69 -15.58
CA ASP A 189 15.57 -8.35 -15.60
C ASP A 189 15.64 -7.69 -14.23
N GLY A 190 15.96 -6.40 -14.21
CA GLY A 190 15.90 -5.59 -13.00
C GLY A 190 14.46 -5.21 -12.63
N LEU A 191 14.23 -4.88 -11.37
CA LEU A 191 13.03 -4.22 -10.88
C LEU A 191 13.31 -3.53 -9.54
N GLU A 192 12.42 -2.64 -9.12
CA GLU A 192 12.52 -1.99 -7.82
C GLU A 192 11.57 -2.64 -6.80
N ILE A 193 12.02 -2.68 -5.54
CA ILE A 193 11.30 -3.26 -4.41
C ILE A 193 11.30 -2.25 -3.26
N THR A 194 10.16 -2.06 -2.59
CA THR A 194 10.13 -1.23 -1.37
C THR A 194 10.63 -2.00 -0.15
N GLU A 195 10.80 -1.31 0.98
CA GLU A 195 10.94 -1.99 2.26
C GLU A 195 9.67 -2.80 2.63
N PRO A 196 9.76 -3.76 3.57
CA PRO A 196 8.61 -4.53 4.00
C PRO A 196 7.51 -3.67 4.66
N HIS A 197 6.28 -3.88 4.22
CA HIS A 197 5.07 -3.23 4.71
C HIS A 197 4.07 -4.24 5.28
N GLY A 198 3.03 -3.71 5.92
CA GLY A 198 1.89 -4.46 6.41
C GLY A 198 1.93 -4.73 7.91
N SER A 199 0.77 -4.55 8.55
CA SER A 199 0.53 -4.81 9.98
C SER A 199 -0.01 -6.22 10.24
N PHE A 200 -0.26 -6.99 9.18
CA PHE A 200 -0.64 -8.40 9.24
C PHE A 200 0.61 -9.27 9.31
N PHE A 201 1.11 -9.50 10.52
CA PHE A 201 2.25 -10.37 10.75
C PHE A 201 2.05 -11.26 11.97
N LEU A 202 2.83 -12.33 12.05
CA LEU A 202 2.78 -13.26 13.18
C LEU A 202 3.18 -12.53 14.47
N ARG A 203 2.19 -12.17 15.28
CA ARG A 203 2.42 -11.65 16.63
C ARG A 203 2.89 -12.81 17.50
N ARG A 204 4.08 -12.68 18.09
CA ARG A 204 4.51 -13.56 19.17
C ARG A 204 3.73 -13.21 20.43
N GLU A 205 2.52 -13.73 20.54
CA GLU A 205 1.82 -13.73 21.82
C GLU A 205 2.49 -14.75 22.75
N PRO A 206 2.92 -14.37 23.96
CA PRO A 206 3.14 -15.34 25.02
C PRO A 206 1.75 -15.89 25.37
N ARG A 207 1.41 -17.02 24.77
CA ARG A 207 0.13 -17.73 24.91
C ARG A 207 -0.34 -17.87 26.38
N PRO A 208 -1.67 -17.99 26.63
CA PRO A 208 -2.53 -19.01 26.01
C PRO A 208 -3.66 -18.50 25.13
#